data_AF-A0A2D8IUH3-F1
#
_entry.id   AF-A0A2D8IUH3-F1
#
_cell.length_a   1.000
_cell.length_b   1.000
_cell.length_c   1.000
_cell.angle_alpha   90.00
_cell.angle_beta   90.00
_cell.angle_gamma   90.00
#
_symmetry.space_group_name_H-M   'P 1'
#
loop_
_entity.id
_entity.type
_entity.pdbx_description
1 polymer ?
#
loop_
_entity_poly.entity_id
_entity_poly.type
_entity_poly.pdbx_seq_one_letter_code
_entity_poly.pdbx_strand_id
1 'polypeptide(L)'
;MATNVSLEEPVAPEEPHQPGTTAAPAPVPVSAPPPASDEAGNSGPGSELPATAGDGHSEGAGAPAEASAAPPTVTARDLASGSTETTSAGTTPDTQAAPAATNTTETADTAAAEPPAEPSGHLFLLGVDVPPGTSTRLAWAPKQSFEGIYIATPVLVVNGHEPGPTLCLTAAIHGDELNGIETVRRVLYNLEPERLKGAVIGVPIVNLQGFHASSRYLSDRRDLNRYFPGDPGGSSASRIAYSFFHEVIQHCSAVVDLHTGSFYRTNLPQLRGDLSKPEVVDLTRGFGSTVVLHSEGAEGTLRHAAVAAGIPAVTLEAGGPSVLEETAVGHSVKGVRTLLNHLGMTSRFSLWGDPEPVYYNSVWQRAPVGGIVFSRVSLGQNVREGEVLGTVTNPITNVRTRIVSSHTGRVIGMALNQVVQPGFATHHIGIAAPRGQVPEELVDEQEAQTELSTTSGDAASSPEATENGNHIELSADDESDEGGPLADD
;
A
#
# COMPACT_ATOMS: atom_id res chain seq x y z
N MET A 1 11.44 47.42 85.72
CA MET A 1 11.93 46.70 84.52
C MET A 1 12.31 45.29 84.94
N ALA A 2 11.67 44.31 84.29
CA ALA A 2 11.96 42.87 84.23
C ALA A 2 12.15 42.06 85.54
N THR A 3 11.14 41.26 85.87
CA THR A 3 11.24 39.99 86.60
C THR A 3 10.56 38.90 85.78
N ASN A 4 11.24 37.77 85.53
CA ASN A 4 10.69 36.43 85.28
C ASN A 4 11.90 35.48 85.12
N VAL A 5 12.13 34.48 85.96
CA VAL A 5 11.35 33.28 86.36
C VAL A 5 11.45 32.15 85.32
N SER A 6 11.79 30.99 85.88
CA SER A 6 12.28 29.75 85.29
C SER A 6 11.27 28.93 84.47
N LEU A 7 11.88 28.25 83.50
CA LEU A 7 11.58 27.02 82.77
C LEU A 7 10.52 26.05 83.35
N GLU A 8 9.54 25.71 82.50
CA GLU A 8 8.91 24.39 82.41
C GLU A 8 8.80 23.99 80.91
N GLU A 9 8.98 22.69 80.64
CA GLU A 9 9.12 22.09 79.30
C GLU A 9 7.80 21.97 78.52
N PRO A 10 7.83 22.03 77.18
CA PRO A 10 6.62 21.96 76.36
C PRO A 10 6.16 20.52 76.06
N VAL A 11 4.85 20.31 76.24
CA VAL A 11 4.07 19.13 75.85
C VAL A 11 3.90 19.09 74.31
N ALA A 12 4.09 17.91 73.71
CA ALA A 12 3.96 17.67 72.28
C ALA A 12 2.47 17.66 71.81
N PRO A 13 2.16 18.13 70.58
CA PRO A 13 0.80 18.16 70.06
C PRO A 13 0.33 16.82 69.44
N GLU A 14 -0.94 16.50 69.63
CA GLU A 14 -1.68 15.37 69.06
C GLU A 14 -1.77 15.41 67.52
N GLU A 15 -1.61 14.25 66.87
CA GLU A 15 -1.80 14.03 65.43
C GLU A 15 -3.29 13.97 65.04
N PRO A 16 -3.69 14.52 63.88
CA PRO A 16 -5.05 14.36 63.36
C PRO A 16 -5.23 13.02 62.62
N HIS A 17 -6.38 12.38 62.91
CA HIS A 17 -6.90 11.13 62.38
C HIS A 17 -6.80 10.94 60.85
N GLN A 18 -6.37 9.74 60.44
CA GLN A 18 -6.49 9.21 59.08
C GLN A 18 -7.96 8.87 58.72
N PRO A 19 -8.47 9.21 57.53
CA PRO A 19 -9.70 8.63 57.00
C PRO A 19 -9.42 7.24 56.41
N GLY A 20 -10.23 6.27 56.83
CA GLY A 20 -10.08 4.85 56.53
C GLY A 20 -10.17 4.48 55.05
N THR A 21 -9.41 3.47 54.70
CA THR A 21 -9.44 2.71 53.44
C THR A 21 -10.80 2.06 53.23
N THR A 22 -11.58 2.54 52.26
CA THR A 22 -12.71 1.79 51.69
C THR A 22 -12.17 0.78 50.67
N ALA A 23 -12.30 -0.51 51.00
CA ALA A 23 -12.00 -1.61 50.09
C ALA A 23 -12.98 -1.59 48.90
N ALA A 24 -12.45 -1.67 47.69
CA ALA A 24 -13.23 -1.84 46.47
C ALA A 24 -13.89 -3.24 46.44
N PRO A 25 -15.14 -3.38 45.97
CA PRO A 25 -15.78 -4.69 45.86
C PRO A 25 -15.15 -5.52 44.73
N ALA A 26 -14.91 -6.80 45.01
CA ALA A 26 -14.38 -7.77 44.06
C ALA A 26 -15.35 -7.99 42.86
N PRO A 27 -14.84 -8.27 41.65
CA PRO A 27 -15.67 -8.50 40.49
C PRO A 27 -16.46 -9.82 40.60
N VAL A 28 -17.75 -9.74 40.25
CA VAL A 28 -18.66 -10.89 40.16
C VAL A 28 -18.33 -11.70 38.90
N PRO A 29 -18.24 -13.05 38.96
CA PRO A 29 -17.97 -13.86 37.79
C PRO A 29 -19.19 -13.92 36.86
N VAL A 30 -19.00 -13.55 35.60
CA VAL A 30 -20.01 -13.66 34.54
C VAL A 30 -19.99 -15.10 34.00
N SER A 31 -21.13 -15.80 34.10
CA SER A 31 -21.28 -17.14 33.53
C SER A 31 -21.29 -17.11 32.00
N ALA A 32 -20.57 -18.04 31.38
CA ALA A 32 -20.56 -18.25 29.94
C ALA A 32 -21.94 -18.69 29.42
N PRO A 33 -22.35 -18.27 28.21
CA PRO A 33 -23.58 -18.78 27.59
C PRO A 33 -23.42 -20.25 27.16
N PRO A 34 -24.50 -21.05 27.19
CA PRO A 34 -24.44 -22.46 26.79
C PRO A 34 -24.20 -22.60 25.28
N PRO A 35 -23.60 -23.72 24.83
CA PRO A 35 -23.36 -23.97 23.41
C PRO A 35 -24.68 -24.20 22.67
N ALA A 36 -24.79 -23.64 21.46
CA ALA A 36 -25.89 -23.91 20.55
C ALA A 36 -25.82 -25.37 20.07
N SER A 37 -26.94 -26.07 20.21
CA SER A 37 -27.15 -27.45 19.78
C SER A 37 -27.31 -27.55 18.25
N ASP A 38 -26.66 -28.56 17.67
CA ASP A 38 -26.96 -29.11 16.36
C ASP A 38 -28.42 -29.58 16.30
N GLU A 39 -29.18 -29.14 15.28
CA GLU A 39 -30.23 -29.97 14.69
C GLU A 39 -30.24 -29.85 13.17
N ALA A 40 -30.18 -31.02 12.55
CA ALA A 40 -30.37 -31.25 11.14
C ALA A 40 -31.86 -31.52 10.84
N GLY A 41 -32.31 -31.06 9.66
CA GLY A 41 -33.34 -31.76 8.88
C GLY A 41 -34.74 -31.12 8.81
N ASN A 42 -35.11 -30.60 7.64
CA ASN A 42 -36.01 -31.27 6.69
C ASN A 42 -36.95 -30.31 5.90
N SER A 43 -36.94 -30.49 4.56
CA SER A 43 -37.99 -30.32 3.52
C SER A 43 -39.10 -29.23 3.60
N GLY A 44 -39.25 -28.44 2.51
CA GLY A 44 -40.35 -27.46 2.24
C GLY A 44 -41.71 -28.08 1.85
N PRO A 45 -42.56 -27.51 0.95
CA PRO A 45 -42.63 -26.15 0.35
C PRO A 45 -44.05 -25.49 0.37
N GLY A 46 -44.19 -24.25 -0.16
CA GLY A 46 -45.45 -23.56 -0.51
C GLY A 46 -45.94 -22.53 0.54
N SER A 47 -46.68 -21.45 0.25
CA SER A 47 -47.22 -20.83 -0.96
C SER A 47 -47.45 -19.32 -0.69
N GLU A 48 -47.62 -18.57 -1.78
CA GLU A 48 -48.50 -17.38 -1.94
C GLU A 48 -48.35 -16.14 -1.03
N LEU A 49 -47.85 -15.07 -1.66
CA LEU A 49 -48.15 -13.68 -1.33
C LEU A 49 -49.51 -13.28 -1.92
N PRO A 50 -50.24 -12.34 -1.26
CA PRO A 50 -51.05 -11.38 -1.97
C PRO A 50 -50.57 -9.94 -1.77
N ALA A 51 -50.69 -9.17 -2.84
CA ALA A 51 -50.51 -7.73 -2.90
C ALA A 51 -51.71 -6.98 -2.29
N THR A 52 -51.47 -5.78 -1.76
CA THR A 52 -52.44 -4.68 -1.77
C THR A 52 -51.75 -3.33 -1.93
N ALA A 53 -52.30 -2.54 -2.83
CA ALA A 53 -51.91 -1.20 -3.28
C ALA A 53 -52.61 -0.08 -2.49
N GLY A 54 -52.23 1.16 -2.81
CA GLY A 54 -53.01 2.40 -2.62
C GLY A 54 -52.27 3.41 -1.72
N ASP A 55 -51.61 4.45 -2.25
CA ASP A 55 -52.04 5.63 -3.04
C ASP A 55 -52.13 6.89 -2.17
N GLY A 56 -51.57 7.99 -2.66
CA GLY A 56 -51.73 9.33 -2.07
C GLY A 56 -50.76 10.38 -2.61
N HIS A 57 -51.09 10.96 -3.77
CA HIS A 57 -50.42 12.11 -4.41
C HIS A 57 -50.60 13.44 -3.67
N SER A 58 -49.66 14.38 -3.85
CA SER A 58 -49.97 15.78 -4.21
C SER A 58 -48.77 16.52 -4.81
N GLU A 59 -48.99 17.14 -5.97
CA GLU A 59 -48.09 17.93 -6.81
C GLU A 59 -47.78 19.34 -6.27
N GLY A 60 -46.75 20.01 -6.83
CA GLY A 60 -46.53 21.45 -6.65
C GLY A 60 -45.27 22.03 -7.31
N ALA A 61 -45.41 22.39 -8.60
CA ALA A 61 -44.51 23.06 -9.56
C ALA A 61 -43.49 24.13 -9.10
N GLY A 62 -42.41 24.28 -9.89
CA GLY A 62 -41.64 25.53 -10.04
C GLY A 62 -40.28 25.39 -10.74
N ALA A 63 -40.22 25.65 -12.05
CA ALA A 63 -38.97 25.97 -12.79
C ALA A 63 -38.92 27.49 -13.05
N PRO A 64 -37.73 28.09 -13.31
CA PRO A 64 -37.24 28.13 -14.70
C PRO A 64 -35.72 27.93 -14.86
N ALA A 65 -35.33 27.77 -16.13
CA ALA A 65 -34.02 27.40 -16.65
C ALA A 65 -33.08 28.60 -16.89
N GLU A 66 -31.77 28.34 -16.86
CA GLU A 66 -30.75 28.99 -17.70
C GLU A 66 -29.64 27.99 -18.06
N ALA A 67 -29.07 28.16 -19.25
CA ALA A 67 -28.28 27.21 -20.02
C ALA A 67 -26.77 27.31 -19.77
N SER A 68 -26.02 26.20 -19.92
CA SER A 68 -24.64 26.24 -20.45
C SER A 68 -24.10 24.86 -20.88
N ALA A 69 -23.76 24.79 -22.17
CA ALA A 69 -22.73 24.00 -22.87
C ALA A 69 -22.40 22.53 -22.49
N ALA A 70 -22.63 21.63 -23.47
CA ALA A 70 -22.12 20.26 -23.52
C ALA A 70 -20.66 20.20 -24.05
N PRO A 71 -19.85 19.20 -23.65
CA PRO A 71 -18.50 18.98 -24.20
C PRO A 71 -18.51 18.14 -25.50
N PRO A 72 -17.46 18.23 -26.33
CA PRO A 72 -17.48 17.68 -27.69
C PRO A 72 -17.13 16.18 -27.76
N THR A 73 -17.83 15.52 -28.68
CA THR A 73 -17.61 14.16 -29.18
C THR A 73 -16.32 14.07 -30.00
N VAL A 74 -15.39 13.19 -29.64
CA VAL A 74 -14.24 12.82 -30.49
C VAL A 74 -14.53 11.47 -31.14
N THR A 75 -14.48 11.43 -32.46
CA THR A 75 -14.71 10.24 -33.29
C THR A 75 -13.39 9.55 -33.59
N ALA A 76 -13.40 8.22 -33.48
CA ALA A 76 -12.27 7.36 -33.86
C ALA A 76 -12.18 7.27 -35.39
N ARG A 77 -11.03 7.66 -35.95
CA ARG A 77 -10.58 7.29 -37.30
C ARG A 77 -9.14 6.82 -37.22
N ASP A 78 -8.85 5.89 -38.12
CA ASP A 78 -7.57 5.25 -38.43
C ASP A 78 -7.19 4.06 -37.54
N LEU A 79 -7.57 2.86 -38.03
CA LEU A 79 -6.71 1.69 -38.19
C LEU A 79 -7.52 0.63 -38.97
N ALA A 80 -7.53 0.76 -40.30
CA ALA A 80 -8.01 -0.25 -41.22
C ALA A 80 -7.01 -0.40 -42.37
N SER A 81 -6.22 -1.48 -42.36
CA SER A 81 -5.63 -2.09 -43.54
C SER A 81 -5.01 -3.42 -43.13
N GLY A 82 -5.50 -4.52 -43.71
CA GLY A 82 -4.94 -5.86 -43.48
C GLY A 82 -5.89 -7.03 -43.63
N SER A 83 -6.93 -6.94 -44.47
CA SER A 83 -7.74 -8.10 -44.87
C SER A 83 -7.00 -8.89 -45.95
N THR A 84 -6.68 -10.16 -45.71
CA THR A 84 -6.39 -11.11 -46.79
C THR A 84 -7.61 -12.00 -46.98
N GLU A 85 -8.18 -11.91 -48.19
CA GLU A 85 -9.36 -12.65 -48.60
C GLU A 85 -9.04 -14.13 -48.82
N THR A 86 -9.93 -14.96 -48.32
CA THR A 86 -10.10 -16.37 -48.70
C THR A 86 -10.96 -16.41 -49.95
N THR A 87 -10.55 -17.11 -51.00
CA THR A 87 -11.49 -17.63 -52.01
C THR A 87 -11.15 -19.07 -52.38
N SER A 88 -12.19 -19.90 -52.29
CA SER A 88 -12.24 -21.31 -52.63
C SER A 88 -12.96 -21.52 -53.95
N ALA A 89 -12.49 -22.47 -54.77
CA ALA A 89 -13.19 -23.37 -55.70
C ALA A 89 -12.19 -23.74 -56.81
N GLY A 90 -11.88 -24.98 -57.17
CA GLY A 90 -12.56 -26.26 -57.02
C GLY A 90 -12.53 -26.93 -58.40
N THR A 91 -11.94 -28.12 -58.54
CA THR A 91 -12.25 -29.16 -59.57
C THR A 91 -11.38 -30.40 -59.30
N THR A 92 -12.04 -31.52 -58.99
CA THR A 92 -11.57 -32.92 -59.11
C THR A 92 -12.00 -33.46 -60.49
N PRO A 93 -11.38 -34.52 -61.08
CA PRO A 93 -11.64 -35.90 -60.63
C PRO A 93 -10.48 -36.92 -60.73
N ASP A 94 -10.65 -37.97 -59.91
CA ASP A 94 -10.28 -39.39 -60.07
C ASP A 94 -8.83 -39.83 -60.33
N THR A 95 -8.29 -40.69 -59.44
CA THR A 95 -8.38 -42.17 -59.60
C THR A 95 -7.74 -42.91 -58.41
N GLN A 96 -8.41 -43.97 -57.97
CA GLN A 96 -8.00 -45.06 -57.06
C GLN A 96 -6.56 -45.57 -57.20
N ALA A 97 -5.90 -45.88 -56.07
CA ALA A 97 -5.44 -47.24 -55.72
C ALA A 97 -4.59 -47.26 -54.42
N ALA A 98 -4.86 -48.23 -53.56
CA ALA A 98 -3.97 -48.76 -52.52
C ALA A 98 -4.01 -50.29 -52.62
N PRO A 99 -3.16 -51.09 -51.94
CA PRO A 99 -1.92 -50.79 -51.20
C PRO A 99 -0.73 -51.67 -51.66
N ALA A 100 0.49 -51.38 -51.19
CA ALA A 100 1.56 -52.38 -51.18
C ALA A 100 2.41 -52.22 -49.93
N ALA A 101 2.42 -53.27 -49.12
CA ALA A 101 3.27 -53.43 -47.95
C ALA A 101 4.69 -53.79 -48.39
N THR A 102 5.69 -53.18 -47.74
CA THR A 102 7.05 -53.75 -47.67
C THR A 102 7.64 -53.42 -46.30
N ASN A 103 7.92 -54.49 -45.56
CA ASN A 103 8.73 -54.51 -44.34
C ASN A 103 10.20 -54.16 -44.62
N THR A 104 10.95 -53.97 -43.53
CA THR A 104 12.41 -53.82 -43.36
C THR A 104 12.86 -52.35 -43.35
N THR A 105 13.61 -51.81 -42.37
CA THR A 105 14.49 -52.40 -41.35
C THR A 105 14.60 -51.41 -40.17
N GLU A 106 14.56 -51.89 -38.94
CA GLU A 106 14.96 -51.12 -37.75
C GLU A 106 16.47 -50.83 -37.80
N THR A 107 16.83 -49.56 -37.84
CA THR A 107 18.14 -49.08 -37.40
C THR A 107 17.92 -48.19 -36.19
N ALA A 108 18.38 -48.67 -35.05
CA ALA A 108 18.46 -47.92 -33.81
C ALA A 108 19.39 -46.72 -34.03
N ASP A 109 18.79 -45.54 -34.14
CA ASP A 109 19.52 -44.27 -34.12
C ASP A 109 19.62 -43.82 -32.67
N THR A 110 20.84 -43.78 -32.16
CA THR A 110 21.20 -43.23 -30.86
C THR A 110 20.75 -41.77 -30.82
N ALA A 111 19.66 -41.50 -30.08
CA ALA A 111 19.21 -40.16 -29.77
C ALA A 111 20.34 -39.39 -29.07
N ALA A 112 21.03 -38.56 -29.85
CA ALA A 112 21.88 -37.51 -29.32
C ALA A 112 20.98 -36.60 -28.48
N ALA A 113 21.34 -36.42 -27.21
CA ALA A 113 20.67 -35.48 -26.32
C ALA A 113 20.65 -34.11 -27.00
N GLU A 114 19.44 -33.54 -27.15
CA GLU A 114 19.28 -32.15 -27.58
C GLU A 114 20.13 -31.26 -26.66
N PRO A 115 20.90 -30.31 -27.21
CA PRO A 115 21.57 -29.32 -26.39
C PRO A 115 20.51 -28.60 -25.54
N PRO A 116 20.83 -28.19 -24.30
CA PRO A 116 19.89 -27.44 -23.47
C PRO A 116 19.42 -26.23 -24.27
N ALA A 117 18.10 -26.09 -24.39
CA ALA A 117 17.48 -24.98 -25.10
C ALA A 117 18.07 -23.67 -24.55
N GLU A 118 18.69 -22.88 -25.44
CA GLU A 118 19.03 -21.49 -25.17
C GLU A 118 17.80 -20.83 -24.53
N PRO A 119 17.94 -20.08 -23.41
CA PRO A 119 16.80 -19.44 -22.78
C PRO A 119 16.15 -18.54 -23.81
N SER A 120 14.97 -18.95 -24.29
CA SER A 120 14.37 -18.39 -25.50
C SER A 120 14.03 -16.90 -25.38
N GLY A 121 14.12 -16.31 -24.18
CA GLY A 121 13.71 -14.94 -23.90
C GLY A 121 12.20 -14.71 -24.03
N HIS A 122 11.47 -15.69 -24.58
CA HIS A 122 10.02 -15.70 -24.68
C HIS A 122 9.40 -15.84 -23.29
N LEU A 123 8.42 -14.99 -23.01
CA LEU A 123 7.63 -15.06 -21.78
C LEU A 123 6.24 -15.61 -22.14
N PHE A 124 5.91 -16.79 -21.61
CA PHE A 124 4.56 -17.34 -21.73
C PHE A 124 3.72 -16.98 -20.51
N LEU A 125 2.66 -16.18 -20.71
CA LEU A 125 1.80 -15.68 -19.63
C LEU A 125 0.34 -15.65 -20.10
N LEU A 126 -0.59 -16.12 -19.27
CA LEU A 126 -2.04 -16.13 -19.57
C LEU A 126 -2.38 -16.82 -20.91
N GLY A 127 -1.64 -17.86 -21.29
CA GLY A 127 -1.85 -18.58 -22.54
C GLY A 127 -1.31 -17.90 -23.79
N VAL A 128 -0.58 -16.79 -23.63
CA VAL A 128 -0.03 -15.98 -24.73
C VAL A 128 1.49 -15.97 -24.67
N ASP A 129 2.14 -16.17 -25.82
CA ASP A 129 3.57 -15.93 -25.98
C ASP A 129 3.83 -14.43 -26.16
N VAL A 130 4.68 -13.87 -25.30
CA VAL A 130 5.12 -12.47 -25.36
C VAL A 130 6.58 -12.47 -25.83
N PRO A 131 6.86 -12.10 -27.09
CA PRO A 131 8.22 -12.12 -27.62
C PRO A 131 9.18 -11.17 -26.89
N PRO A 132 10.48 -11.45 -26.87
CA PRO A 132 11.50 -10.53 -26.36
C PRO A 132 11.43 -9.15 -27.02
N GLY A 133 11.77 -8.10 -26.28
CA GLY A 133 11.81 -6.74 -26.79
C GLY A 133 10.43 -6.16 -27.12
N THR A 134 9.37 -6.62 -26.46
CA THR A 134 8.00 -6.13 -26.71
C THR A 134 7.31 -5.62 -25.44
N SER A 135 6.37 -4.69 -25.65
CA SER A 135 5.40 -4.26 -24.64
C SER A 135 4.01 -4.61 -25.11
N THR A 136 3.22 -5.29 -24.28
CA THR A 136 1.85 -5.70 -24.61
C THR A 136 0.91 -5.57 -23.41
N ARG A 137 -0.39 -5.62 -23.70
CA ARG A 137 -1.45 -5.68 -22.70
C ARG A 137 -2.21 -6.98 -22.88
N LEU A 138 -2.10 -7.85 -21.89
CA LEU A 138 -2.90 -9.06 -21.76
C LEU A 138 -4.14 -8.79 -20.91
N ALA A 139 -5.02 -9.79 -20.83
CA ALA A 139 -6.24 -9.75 -20.06
C ALA A 139 -6.30 -10.98 -19.16
N TRP A 140 -6.33 -10.77 -17.85
CA TRP A 140 -6.63 -11.81 -16.88
C TRP A 140 -8.10 -11.71 -16.46
N ALA A 141 -8.79 -12.84 -16.34
CA ALA A 141 -10.12 -12.89 -15.75
C ALA A 141 -10.25 -14.16 -14.90
N PRO A 142 -10.80 -14.08 -13.68
CA PRO A 142 -11.04 -15.26 -12.87
C PRO A 142 -12.04 -16.18 -13.58
N LYS A 143 -11.76 -17.49 -13.63
CA LYS A 143 -12.58 -18.50 -14.35
C LYS A 143 -14.04 -18.60 -13.90
N GLN A 144 -14.39 -18.07 -12.74
CA GLN A 144 -15.76 -17.96 -12.26
C GLN A 144 -15.91 -16.67 -11.45
N SER A 145 -16.92 -15.86 -11.77
CA SER A 145 -17.30 -14.67 -11.00
C SER A 145 -18.69 -14.85 -10.37
N PHE A 146 -18.97 -14.08 -9.32
CA PHE A 146 -20.25 -14.09 -8.61
C PHE A 146 -21.47 -13.82 -9.53
N GLU A 147 -21.31 -13.00 -10.57
CA GLU A 147 -22.39 -12.59 -11.48
C GLU A 147 -22.42 -13.40 -12.79
N GLY A 148 -21.51 -14.34 -12.99
CA GLY A 148 -21.31 -15.01 -14.29
C GLY A 148 -20.76 -14.09 -15.38
N ILE A 149 -20.41 -12.85 -15.05
CA ILE A 149 -19.80 -11.85 -15.94
C ILE A 149 -18.30 -11.76 -15.64
N TYR A 150 -17.48 -11.99 -16.66
CA TYR A 150 -16.03 -11.85 -16.58
C TYR A 150 -15.63 -10.42 -16.89
N ILE A 151 -15.14 -9.68 -15.89
CA ILE A 151 -14.49 -8.40 -16.17
C ILE A 151 -13.00 -8.67 -16.33
N ALA A 152 -12.55 -8.64 -17.59
CA ALA A 152 -11.14 -8.75 -17.93
C ALA A 152 -10.35 -7.62 -17.25
N THR A 153 -9.41 -8.00 -16.41
CA THR A 153 -8.46 -7.13 -15.73
C THR A 153 -7.19 -7.01 -16.57
N PRO A 154 -6.79 -5.79 -16.96
CA PRO A 154 -5.57 -5.58 -17.73
C PRO A 154 -4.31 -6.05 -17.00
N VAL A 155 -3.48 -6.83 -17.69
CA VAL A 155 -2.13 -7.19 -17.26
C VAL A 155 -1.15 -6.56 -18.26
N LEU A 156 -0.36 -5.60 -17.80
CA LEU A 156 0.67 -4.94 -18.60
C LEU A 156 1.94 -5.78 -18.55
N VAL A 157 2.55 -6.04 -19.70
CA VAL A 157 3.76 -6.84 -19.79
C VAL A 157 4.79 -6.10 -20.62
N VAL A 158 5.97 -5.91 -20.06
CA VAL A 158 7.16 -5.45 -20.78
C VAL A 158 8.15 -6.60 -20.73
N ASN A 159 8.36 -7.28 -21.87
CA ASN A 159 9.34 -8.34 -22.00
C ASN A 159 10.62 -7.79 -22.61
N GLY A 160 11.71 -7.89 -21.87
CA GLY A 160 13.01 -7.36 -22.24
C GLY A 160 13.62 -8.08 -23.45
N HIS A 161 14.59 -7.43 -24.09
CA HIS A 161 15.32 -8.01 -25.22
C HIS A 161 16.29 -9.11 -24.78
N GLU A 162 16.83 -9.02 -23.56
CA GLU A 162 17.74 -10.03 -23.00
C GLU A 162 17.04 -10.87 -21.92
N PRO A 163 17.44 -12.14 -21.73
CA PRO A 163 16.96 -12.95 -20.60
C PRO A 163 17.28 -12.33 -19.23
N GLY A 164 16.42 -12.60 -18.24
CA GLY A 164 16.57 -12.09 -16.87
C GLY A 164 15.37 -12.47 -15.99
N PRO A 165 15.29 -11.95 -14.77
CA PRO A 165 14.20 -12.26 -13.84
C PRO A 165 12.86 -11.64 -14.27
N THR A 166 11.76 -12.19 -13.77
CA THR A 166 10.41 -11.61 -13.97
C THR A 166 9.96 -10.91 -12.68
N LEU A 167 9.83 -9.59 -12.70
CA LEU A 167 9.33 -8.80 -11.57
C LEU A 167 7.82 -8.53 -11.73
N CYS A 168 7.03 -8.88 -10.72
CA CYS A 168 5.62 -8.50 -10.67
C CYS A 168 5.40 -7.24 -9.83
N LEU A 169 4.64 -6.28 -10.36
CA LEU A 169 4.15 -5.12 -9.64
C LEU A 169 2.62 -5.17 -9.57
N THR A 170 2.07 -5.37 -8.39
CA THR A 170 0.61 -5.43 -8.18
C THR A 170 0.14 -4.21 -7.40
N ALA A 171 -1.05 -3.71 -7.74
CA ALA A 171 -1.67 -2.62 -7.02
C ALA A 171 -3.19 -2.78 -6.96
N ALA A 172 -3.80 -2.03 -6.04
CA ALA A 172 -5.23 -2.02 -5.80
C ALA A 172 -5.85 -3.42 -5.66
N ILE A 173 -5.21 -4.28 -4.86
CA ILE A 173 -5.88 -5.44 -4.25
C ILE A 173 -7.03 -4.94 -3.35
N HIS A 174 -6.82 -3.79 -2.71
CA HIS A 174 -7.87 -2.95 -2.17
C HIS A 174 -8.19 -1.84 -3.18
N GLY A 175 -9.45 -1.75 -3.60
CA GLY A 175 -9.83 -0.87 -4.71
C GLY A 175 -9.75 0.63 -4.42
N ASP A 176 -9.66 1.01 -3.15
CA ASP A 176 -9.51 2.41 -2.71
C ASP A 176 -8.05 2.87 -2.66
N GLU A 177 -7.06 2.06 -3.03
CA GLU A 177 -5.63 2.38 -2.86
C GLU A 177 -4.97 2.88 -4.16
N LEU A 178 -5.15 4.18 -4.44
CA LEU A 178 -4.87 4.77 -5.76
C LEU A 178 -3.37 4.96 -6.09
N ASN A 179 -2.53 5.23 -5.08
CA ASN A 179 -1.11 5.55 -5.30
C ASN A 179 -0.36 4.42 -6.02
N GLY A 180 -0.64 3.17 -5.64
CA GLY A 180 -0.04 2.00 -6.28
C GLY A 180 -0.37 1.88 -7.77
N ILE A 181 -1.62 2.20 -8.15
CA ILE A 181 -2.08 2.16 -9.55
C ILE A 181 -1.20 3.07 -10.41
N GLU A 182 -1.02 4.31 -9.95
CA GLU A 182 -0.25 5.31 -10.68
C GLU A 182 1.25 4.98 -10.70
N THR A 183 1.79 4.42 -9.61
CA THR A 183 3.17 3.93 -9.59
C THR A 183 3.40 2.82 -10.60
N VAL A 184 2.56 1.77 -10.62
CA VAL A 184 2.68 0.68 -11.60
C VAL A 184 2.60 1.22 -13.02
N ARG A 185 1.64 2.11 -13.28
CA ARG A 185 1.49 2.75 -14.59
C ARG A 185 2.77 3.52 -14.99
N ARG A 186 3.27 4.41 -14.14
CA ARG A 186 4.48 5.19 -14.44
C ARG A 186 5.71 4.31 -14.62
N VAL A 187 5.85 3.21 -13.90
CA VAL A 187 6.97 2.29 -14.11
C VAL A 187 6.83 1.64 -15.48
N LEU A 188 5.75 0.91 -15.74
CA LEU A 188 5.57 0.11 -16.96
C LEU A 188 5.62 0.96 -18.24
N TYR A 189 4.97 2.12 -18.26
CA TYR A 189 4.94 2.98 -19.45
C TYR A 189 6.25 3.74 -19.72
N ASN A 190 7.21 3.72 -18.79
CA ASN A 190 8.54 4.30 -18.97
C ASN A 190 9.64 3.25 -19.16
N LEU A 191 9.30 1.97 -19.27
CA LEU A 191 10.25 0.93 -19.61
C LEU A 191 10.41 0.83 -21.13
N GLU A 192 11.66 0.74 -21.57
CA GLU A 192 12.06 0.46 -22.95
C GLU A 192 12.44 -1.03 -23.03
N PRO A 193 11.65 -1.90 -23.69
CA PRO A 193 11.93 -3.33 -23.81
C PRO A 193 13.35 -3.67 -24.28
N GLU A 194 13.87 -2.87 -25.20
CA GLU A 194 15.20 -3.02 -25.81
C GLU A 194 16.34 -2.83 -24.81
N ARG A 195 16.06 -2.20 -23.66
CA ARG A 195 17.03 -1.91 -22.59
C ARG A 195 16.75 -2.69 -21.31
N LEU A 196 15.78 -3.57 -21.33
CA LEU A 196 15.35 -4.40 -20.20
C LEU A 196 15.91 -5.82 -20.35
N LYS A 197 16.37 -6.40 -19.24
CA LYS A 197 16.68 -7.81 -19.11
C LYS A 197 15.63 -8.50 -18.25
N GLY A 198 15.09 -9.62 -18.71
CA GLY A 198 13.94 -10.26 -18.09
C GLY A 198 12.64 -9.51 -18.40
N ALA A 199 11.64 -9.63 -17.53
CA ALA A 199 10.32 -9.06 -17.79
C ALA A 199 9.73 -8.34 -16.58
N VAL A 200 8.91 -7.31 -16.82
CA VAL A 200 8.10 -6.67 -15.79
C VAL A 200 6.63 -6.88 -16.11
N ILE A 201 5.93 -7.52 -15.18
CA ILE A 201 4.48 -7.73 -15.23
C ILE A 201 3.84 -6.73 -14.27
N GLY A 202 2.96 -5.86 -14.78
CA GLY A 202 2.21 -4.89 -14.00
C GLY A 202 0.73 -5.22 -14.00
N VAL A 203 0.13 -5.33 -12.80
CA VAL A 203 -1.32 -5.42 -12.62
C VAL A 203 -1.78 -4.22 -11.80
N PRO A 204 -2.07 -3.07 -12.44
CA PRO A 204 -2.37 -1.84 -11.72
C PRO A 204 -3.62 -1.93 -10.85
N ILE A 205 -4.60 -2.75 -11.25
CA ILE A 205 -5.87 -2.89 -10.53
C ILE A 205 -6.22 -4.37 -10.43
N VAL A 206 -5.86 -5.03 -9.33
CA VAL A 206 -6.22 -6.44 -9.12
C VAL A 206 -7.70 -6.59 -8.77
N ASN A 207 -8.21 -5.76 -7.86
CA ASN A 207 -9.61 -5.77 -7.43
C ASN A 207 -10.42 -4.70 -8.17
N LEU A 208 -10.77 -5.00 -9.43
CA LEU A 208 -11.51 -4.09 -10.29
C LEU A 208 -12.93 -3.77 -9.76
N GLN A 209 -13.55 -4.72 -9.05
CA GLN A 209 -14.85 -4.54 -8.39
C GLN A 209 -14.76 -3.49 -7.28
N GLY A 210 -13.78 -3.63 -6.39
CA GLY A 210 -13.50 -2.69 -5.32
C GLY A 210 -13.14 -1.32 -5.89
N PHE A 211 -12.33 -1.27 -6.95
CA PHE A 211 -11.91 -0.01 -7.57
C PHE A 211 -13.11 0.79 -8.10
N HIS A 212 -14.02 0.13 -8.83
CA HIS A 212 -15.24 0.77 -9.33
C HIS A 212 -16.13 1.30 -8.19
N ALA A 213 -16.12 0.62 -7.04
CA ALA A 213 -16.89 1.00 -5.87
C ALA A 213 -16.13 1.94 -4.90
N SER A 214 -14.91 2.37 -5.23
CA SER A 214 -14.00 3.08 -4.31
C SER A 214 -13.90 2.40 -2.95
N SER A 215 -13.77 1.06 -2.97
CA SER A 215 -13.90 0.17 -1.82
C SER A 215 -12.69 -0.74 -1.67
N ARG A 216 -12.26 -0.91 -0.43
CA ARG A 216 -11.27 -1.89 -0.01
C ARG A 216 -11.67 -3.34 -0.35
N TYR A 217 -12.97 -3.61 -0.34
CA TYR A 217 -13.54 -4.95 -0.42
C TYR A 217 -14.05 -5.29 -1.81
N LEU A 218 -14.17 -6.59 -2.09
CA LEU A 218 -14.92 -7.13 -3.23
C LEU A 218 -16.42 -6.84 -3.08
N SER A 219 -17.21 -7.07 -4.14
CA SER A 219 -18.67 -6.85 -4.13
C SER A 219 -19.40 -7.66 -3.04
N ASP A 220 -18.85 -8.81 -2.64
CA ASP A 220 -19.36 -9.65 -1.55
C ASP A 220 -18.82 -9.26 -0.16
N ARG A 221 -18.20 -8.07 -0.05
CA ARG A 221 -17.64 -7.47 1.16
C ARG A 221 -16.42 -8.19 1.75
N ARG A 222 -15.84 -9.16 1.04
CA ARG A 222 -14.61 -9.84 1.48
C ARG A 222 -13.39 -9.00 1.12
N ASP A 223 -12.42 -9.01 2.03
CA ASP A 223 -11.08 -8.48 1.78
C ASP A 223 -10.29 -9.53 0.98
N LEU A 224 -10.02 -9.28 -0.30
CA LEU A 224 -9.31 -10.20 -1.18
C LEU A 224 -7.93 -10.60 -0.59
N ASN A 225 -7.27 -9.68 0.12
CA ASN A 225 -5.96 -9.91 0.72
C ASN A 225 -6.03 -10.74 2.02
N ARG A 226 -7.09 -11.53 2.20
CA ARG A 226 -7.25 -12.55 3.27
C ARG A 226 -7.51 -13.94 2.71
N TYR A 227 -7.41 -14.10 1.39
CA TYR A 227 -7.78 -15.33 0.70
C TYR A 227 -6.67 -15.91 -0.18
N PHE A 228 -5.46 -15.34 -0.23
CA PHE A 228 -4.34 -15.94 -0.96
C PHE A 228 -3.73 -17.15 -0.22
N PRO A 229 -3.24 -18.18 -0.92
CA PRO A 229 -3.15 -18.34 -2.38
C PRO A 229 -4.47 -18.70 -3.06
N GLY A 230 -5.56 -18.87 -2.30
CA GLY A 230 -6.90 -19.14 -2.83
C GLY A 230 -7.29 -20.60 -2.83
N ASP A 231 -8.57 -20.83 -3.15
CA ASP A 231 -9.17 -22.16 -3.30
C ASP A 231 -10.15 -22.11 -4.49
N PRO A 232 -9.95 -22.94 -5.53
CA PRO A 232 -10.84 -22.96 -6.70
C PRO A 232 -12.21 -23.56 -6.36
N GLY A 233 -12.38 -24.24 -5.23
CA GLY A 233 -13.64 -24.71 -4.65
C GLY A 233 -14.27 -23.72 -3.67
N GLY A 234 -13.54 -22.68 -3.26
CA GLY A 234 -13.93 -21.77 -2.18
C GLY A 234 -14.92 -20.67 -2.59
N SER A 235 -14.91 -19.59 -1.79
CA SER A 235 -15.72 -18.38 -2.05
C SER A 235 -15.29 -17.64 -3.32
N SER A 236 -16.07 -16.65 -3.76
CA SER A 236 -15.69 -15.77 -4.88
C SER A 236 -14.28 -15.18 -4.68
N ALA A 237 -14.02 -14.60 -3.50
CA ALA A 237 -12.69 -14.10 -3.14
C ALA A 237 -11.59 -15.17 -3.22
N SER A 238 -11.87 -16.39 -2.76
CA SER A 238 -10.90 -17.51 -2.80
C SER A 238 -10.59 -17.96 -4.23
N ARG A 239 -11.61 -17.99 -5.11
CA ARG A 239 -11.46 -18.36 -6.52
C ARG A 239 -10.70 -17.29 -7.31
N ILE A 240 -10.98 -16.02 -7.02
CA ILE A 240 -10.25 -14.88 -7.59
C ILE A 240 -8.78 -14.93 -7.16
N ALA A 241 -8.51 -15.08 -5.86
CA ALA A 241 -7.16 -15.23 -5.32
C ALA A 241 -6.43 -16.43 -5.95
N TYR A 242 -7.12 -17.57 -6.07
CA TYR A 242 -6.56 -18.79 -6.69
C TYR A 242 -6.14 -18.56 -8.12
N SER A 243 -7.04 -18.04 -8.95
CA SER A 243 -6.74 -17.78 -10.36
C SER A 243 -5.62 -16.75 -10.50
N PHE A 244 -5.66 -15.64 -9.75
CA PHE A 244 -4.61 -14.62 -9.83
C PHE A 244 -3.24 -15.17 -9.41
N PHE A 245 -3.21 -15.93 -8.31
CA PHE A 245 -1.97 -16.49 -7.79
C PHE A 245 -1.33 -17.48 -8.78
N HIS A 246 -2.13 -18.41 -9.33
CA HIS A 246 -1.60 -19.47 -10.18
C HIS A 246 -1.36 -19.04 -11.63
N GLU A 247 -2.14 -18.08 -12.15
CA GLU A 247 -2.05 -17.68 -13.56
C GLU A 247 -1.17 -16.44 -13.78
N VAL A 248 -0.81 -15.71 -12.70
CA VAL A 248 0.05 -14.51 -12.78
C VAL A 248 1.24 -14.63 -11.82
N ILE A 249 0.98 -14.77 -10.52
CA ILE A 249 2.02 -14.63 -9.49
C ILE A 249 3.06 -15.75 -9.57
N GLN A 250 2.64 -17.00 -9.77
CA GLN A 250 3.56 -18.16 -9.88
C GLN A 250 4.50 -18.10 -11.10
N HIS A 251 4.26 -17.18 -12.04
CA HIS A 251 5.14 -16.96 -13.20
C HIS A 251 6.23 -15.90 -12.93
N CYS A 252 6.31 -15.39 -11.70
CA CYS A 252 7.20 -14.29 -11.32
C CYS A 252 8.36 -14.77 -10.45
N SER A 253 9.51 -14.12 -10.60
CA SER A 253 10.71 -14.33 -9.78
C SER A 253 10.67 -13.52 -8.48
N ALA A 254 9.96 -12.39 -8.46
CA ALA A 254 9.74 -11.55 -7.28
C ALA A 254 8.44 -10.74 -7.41
N VAL A 255 7.87 -10.32 -6.27
CA VAL A 255 6.62 -9.54 -6.22
C VAL A 255 6.78 -8.29 -5.36
N VAL A 256 6.33 -7.15 -5.89
CA VAL A 256 6.11 -5.92 -5.12
C VAL A 256 4.62 -5.62 -5.14
N ASP A 257 3.99 -5.74 -3.98
CA ASP A 257 2.57 -5.47 -3.81
C ASP A 257 2.36 -4.09 -3.18
N LEU A 258 1.84 -3.15 -3.96
CA LEU A 258 1.70 -1.76 -3.57
C LEU A 258 0.37 -1.53 -2.84
N HIS A 259 0.47 -1.02 -1.62
CA HIS A 259 -0.66 -0.68 -0.74
C HIS A 259 -0.56 0.78 -0.26
N THR A 260 -1.64 1.26 0.35
CA THR A 260 -1.64 2.51 1.11
C THR A 260 -2.21 2.30 2.52
N GLY A 261 -2.18 3.35 3.34
CA GLY A 261 -2.82 3.28 4.65
C GLY A 261 -4.33 2.99 4.53
N SER A 262 -4.83 1.96 5.19
CA SER A 262 -6.28 1.68 5.18
C SER A 262 -7.06 2.56 6.16
N PHE A 263 -8.37 2.73 5.93
CA PHE A 263 -9.30 3.41 6.85
C PHE A 263 -8.84 4.83 7.24
N TYR A 264 -8.66 5.69 6.24
CA TYR A 264 -8.20 7.09 6.41
C TYR A 264 -6.92 7.20 7.24
N ARG A 265 -5.98 6.26 7.07
CA ARG A 265 -4.60 6.40 7.55
C ARG A 265 -3.70 6.77 6.40
N THR A 266 -2.60 7.46 6.68
CA THR A 266 -1.53 7.68 5.70
C THR A 266 -0.24 7.06 6.22
N ASN A 267 0.55 6.51 5.31
CA ASN A 267 1.85 5.89 5.58
C ASN A 267 2.96 6.69 4.89
N LEU A 268 4.10 6.87 5.58
CA LEU A 268 5.33 7.16 4.85
C LEU A 268 5.64 5.99 3.93
N PRO A 269 6.23 6.24 2.75
CA PRO A 269 6.79 5.19 1.91
C PRO A 269 7.67 4.24 2.72
N GLN A 270 7.22 2.99 2.83
CA GLN A 270 7.89 1.95 3.61
C GLN A 270 7.63 0.57 3.00
N LEU A 271 8.61 -0.30 3.12
CA LEU A 271 8.52 -1.71 2.80
C LEU A 271 8.13 -2.51 4.03
N ARG A 272 7.38 -3.59 3.80
CA ARG A 272 7.13 -4.64 4.78
C ARG A 272 7.52 -5.97 4.16
N GLY A 273 8.42 -6.68 4.82
CA GLY A 273 8.98 -7.94 4.35
C GLY A 273 9.26 -8.91 5.49
N ASP A 274 9.23 -10.21 5.19
CA ASP A 274 9.72 -11.23 6.12
C ASP A 274 11.25 -11.27 6.09
N LEU A 275 11.88 -10.45 6.92
CA LEU A 275 13.34 -10.36 6.99
C LEU A 275 14.03 -11.62 7.57
N SER A 276 13.28 -12.65 7.95
CA SER A 276 13.87 -13.97 8.25
C SER A 276 14.29 -14.72 6.98
N LYS A 277 13.85 -14.25 5.80
CA LYS A 277 14.14 -14.83 4.48
C LYS A 277 15.24 -14.03 3.77
N PRO A 278 16.43 -14.62 3.51
CA PRO A 278 17.53 -13.93 2.83
C PRO A 278 17.14 -13.33 1.47
N GLU A 279 16.32 -14.04 0.70
CA GLU A 279 15.81 -13.59 -0.60
C GLU A 279 14.89 -12.37 -0.50
N VAL A 280 14.14 -12.22 0.61
CA VAL A 280 13.33 -11.03 0.87
C VAL A 280 14.20 -9.88 1.33
N VAL A 281 15.23 -10.15 2.16
CA VAL A 281 16.21 -9.14 2.56
C VAL A 281 16.93 -8.56 1.34
N ASP A 282 17.40 -9.40 0.43
CA ASP A 282 18.02 -8.95 -0.82
C ASP A 282 17.07 -8.08 -1.66
N LEU A 283 15.79 -8.48 -1.76
CA LEU A 283 14.77 -7.69 -2.44
C LEU A 283 14.58 -6.31 -1.81
N THR A 284 14.64 -6.20 -0.47
CA THR A 284 14.50 -4.91 0.23
C THR A 284 15.69 -3.97 0.02
N ARG A 285 16.91 -4.50 -0.12
CA ARG A 285 18.13 -3.70 -0.41
C ARG A 285 18.00 -2.96 -1.75
N GLY A 286 17.27 -3.54 -2.70
CA GLY A 286 17.01 -2.91 -4.00
C GLY A 286 16.18 -1.62 -3.96
N PHE A 287 15.60 -1.22 -2.83
CA PHE A 287 14.77 0.00 -2.75
C PHE A 287 15.48 1.25 -2.21
N GLY A 288 16.81 1.17 -2.02
CA GLY A 288 17.61 2.26 -1.48
C GLY A 288 17.09 2.72 -0.11
N SER A 289 16.99 4.03 0.12
CA SER A 289 16.66 4.64 1.42
C SER A 289 15.19 4.48 1.86
N THR A 290 14.45 3.54 1.28
CA THR A 290 13.07 3.27 1.70
C THR A 290 13.10 2.60 3.07
N VAL A 291 12.22 3.05 3.97
CA VAL A 291 12.10 2.45 5.31
C VAL A 291 11.67 0.99 5.18
N VAL A 292 12.24 0.08 5.97
CA VAL A 292 11.89 -1.35 5.97
C VAL A 292 11.40 -1.78 7.35
N LEU A 293 10.29 -2.49 7.39
CA LEU A 293 9.75 -3.12 8.60
C LEU A 293 9.75 -4.63 8.46
N HIS A 294 10.27 -5.32 9.49
CA HIS A 294 10.09 -6.76 9.61
C HIS A 294 8.63 -7.11 9.91
N SER A 295 8.06 -8.00 9.10
CA SER A 295 6.82 -8.72 9.42
C SER A 295 6.66 -9.93 8.50
N GLU A 296 6.30 -11.09 9.03
CA GLU A 296 6.01 -12.29 8.22
C GLU A 296 4.84 -12.07 7.24
N GLY A 297 3.90 -11.19 7.61
CA GLY A 297 2.65 -10.97 6.87
C GLY A 297 1.57 -11.96 7.32
N ALA A 298 0.34 -11.49 7.41
CA ALA A 298 -0.77 -12.33 7.85
C ALA A 298 -1.06 -13.44 6.83
N GLU A 299 -1.42 -14.62 7.33
CA GLU A 299 -1.98 -15.70 6.51
C GLU A 299 -3.16 -15.16 5.68
N GLY A 300 -3.27 -15.63 4.44
CA GLY A 300 -4.27 -15.13 3.49
C GLY A 300 -3.83 -13.90 2.68
N THR A 301 -2.70 -13.26 2.99
CA THR A 301 -2.18 -12.13 2.20
C THR A 301 -1.38 -12.59 0.99
N LEU A 302 -1.39 -11.81 -0.10
CA LEU A 302 -0.61 -12.11 -1.31
C LEU A 302 0.87 -12.28 -0.99
N ARG A 303 1.43 -11.34 -0.23
CA ARG A 303 2.84 -11.38 0.18
C ARG A 303 3.19 -12.67 0.92
N HIS A 304 2.38 -13.05 1.92
CA HIS A 304 2.61 -14.27 2.69
C HIS A 304 2.55 -15.50 1.79
N ALA A 305 1.54 -15.60 0.91
CA ALA A 305 1.38 -16.71 -0.01
C ALA A 305 2.54 -16.82 -1.03
N ALA A 306 3.03 -15.69 -1.55
CA ALA A 306 4.15 -15.66 -2.48
C ALA A 306 5.45 -16.15 -1.81
N VAL A 307 5.76 -15.63 -0.61
CA VAL A 307 6.93 -16.07 0.17
C VAL A 307 6.82 -17.56 0.53
N ALA A 308 5.64 -18.03 0.93
CA ALA A 308 5.41 -19.46 1.21
C ALA A 308 5.60 -20.35 -0.03
N ALA A 309 5.39 -19.82 -1.24
CA ALA A 309 5.66 -20.49 -2.51
C ALA A 309 7.12 -20.34 -3.00
N GLY A 310 8.01 -19.73 -2.21
CA GLY A 310 9.41 -19.51 -2.56
C GLY A 310 9.65 -18.32 -3.49
N ILE A 311 8.68 -17.41 -3.63
CA ILE A 311 8.79 -16.19 -4.44
C ILE A 311 9.01 -15.01 -3.48
N PRO A 312 10.20 -14.38 -3.48
CA PRO A 312 10.45 -13.23 -2.61
C PRO A 312 9.46 -12.11 -2.89
N ALA A 313 8.81 -11.62 -1.84
CA ALA A 313 7.76 -10.61 -1.96
C ALA A 313 7.82 -9.57 -0.83
N VAL A 314 7.56 -8.32 -1.20
CA VAL A 314 7.46 -7.17 -0.27
C VAL A 314 6.16 -6.42 -0.51
N THR A 315 5.62 -5.83 0.56
CA THR A 315 4.54 -4.85 0.45
C THR A 315 5.16 -3.46 0.50
N LEU A 316 4.88 -2.62 -0.50
CA LEU A 316 5.26 -1.20 -0.49
C LEU A 316 4.04 -0.36 -0.09
N GLU A 317 4.09 0.21 1.11
CA GLU A 317 3.05 1.07 1.69
C GLU A 317 3.39 2.54 1.41
N ALA A 318 2.53 3.29 0.72
CA ALA A 318 2.82 4.69 0.37
C ALA A 318 1.57 5.58 0.32
N GLY A 319 1.45 6.52 1.26
CA GLY A 319 0.33 7.47 1.35
C GLY A 319 -0.94 6.87 1.97
N GLY A 320 -2.08 7.51 1.73
CA GLY A 320 -3.41 7.12 2.23
C GLY A 320 -4.35 6.57 1.16
N PRO A 321 -5.57 6.16 1.55
CA PRO A 321 -6.54 5.60 0.64
C PRO A 321 -7.37 6.72 0.01
N SER A 322 -7.95 6.44 -1.14
CA SER A 322 -8.87 7.29 -1.89
C SER A 322 -8.30 8.63 -2.37
N VAL A 323 -6.98 8.82 -2.25
CA VAL A 323 -6.28 10.03 -2.70
C VAL A 323 -5.05 9.66 -3.53
N LEU A 324 -4.70 10.51 -4.48
CA LEU A 324 -3.44 10.44 -5.21
C LEU A 324 -2.44 11.43 -4.61
N GLU A 325 -1.34 10.93 -4.10
CA GLU A 325 -0.29 11.72 -3.45
C GLU A 325 0.99 11.65 -4.27
N GLU A 326 1.30 12.74 -4.99
CA GLU A 326 2.42 12.81 -5.93
C GLU A 326 3.78 12.49 -5.27
N THR A 327 3.99 12.91 -4.02
CA THR A 327 5.22 12.62 -3.28
C THR A 327 5.37 11.13 -2.97
N ALA A 328 4.28 10.46 -2.59
CA ALA A 328 4.25 9.03 -2.33
C ALA A 328 4.45 8.21 -3.61
N VAL A 329 3.78 8.61 -4.70
CA VAL A 329 3.94 8.02 -6.03
C VAL A 329 5.36 8.19 -6.53
N GLY A 330 5.92 9.40 -6.44
CA GLY A 330 7.28 9.72 -6.88
C GLY A 330 8.34 8.92 -6.13
N HIS A 331 8.22 8.80 -4.80
CA HIS A 331 9.08 7.92 -3.99
C HIS A 331 8.99 6.47 -4.46
N SER A 332 7.77 5.97 -4.64
CA SER A 332 7.54 4.56 -5.02
C SER A 332 8.07 4.24 -6.41
N VAL A 333 7.90 5.14 -7.39
CA VAL A 333 8.48 5.01 -8.73
C VAL A 333 10.01 5.00 -8.66
N LYS A 334 10.61 5.88 -7.85
CA LYS A 334 12.07 5.90 -7.65
C LYS A 334 12.54 4.57 -7.05
N GLY A 335 11.89 4.10 -5.98
CA GLY A 335 12.22 2.85 -5.30
C GLY A 335 12.14 1.64 -6.23
N VAL A 336 11.07 1.50 -7.02
CA VAL A 336 10.95 0.40 -8.00
C VAL A 336 12.01 0.50 -9.09
N ARG A 337 12.38 1.72 -9.54
CA ARG A 337 13.47 1.88 -10.52
C ARG A 337 14.83 1.50 -9.96
N THR A 338 15.11 1.82 -8.69
CA THR A 338 16.31 1.34 -8.01
C THR A 338 16.29 -0.18 -7.92
N LEU A 339 15.12 -0.78 -7.64
CA LEU A 339 14.98 -2.24 -7.56
C LEU A 339 15.30 -2.90 -8.91
N LEU A 340 14.76 -2.35 -10.01
CA LEU A 340 15.06 -2.85 -11.35
C LEU A 340 16.57 -2.82 -11.67
N ASN A 341 17.30 -1.84 -11.14
CA ASN A 341 18.76 -1.78 -11.28
C ASN A 341 19.44 -2.84 -10.40
N HIS A 342 19.02 -2.98 -9.14
CA HIS A 342 19.53 -3.98 -8.19
C HIS A 342 19.37 -5.40 -8.71
N LEU A 343 18.22 -5.72 -9.30
CA LEU A 343 17.95 -7.02 -9.94
C LEU A 343 18.68 -7.22 -11.28
N GLY A 344 19.52 -6.26 -11.70
CA GLY A 344 20.25 -6.32 -12.97
C GLY A 344 19.36 -6.22 -14.22
N MET A 345 18.09 -5.83 -14.07
CA MET A 345 17.13 -5.75 -15.17
C MET A 345 17.35 -4.51 -16.04
N THR A 346 17.98 -3.46 -15.49
CA THR A 346 18.34 -2.26 -16.25
C THR A 346 19.82 -1.94 -16.09
N SER A 347 20.43 -1.43 -17.15
CA SER A 347 21.87 -1.12 -17.20
C SER A 347 22.13 0.35 -16.84
N ARG A 348 21.92 0.71 -15.56
CA ARG A 348 22.27 2.04 -15.06
C ARG A 348 23.50 1.95 -14.15
N PHE A 349 24.62 2.46 -14.66
CA PHE A 349 25.80 2.71 -13.83
C PHE A 349 25.51 3.90 -12.92
N SER A 350 25.43 3.67 -11.61
CA SER A 350 25.44 4.75 -10.62
C SER A 350 26.85 4.95 -10.09
N LEU A 351 27.39 6.17 -10.23
CA LEU A 351 28.68 6.57 -9.64
C LEU A 351 28.61 6.73 -8.11
N TRP A 352 27.40 6.81 -7.57
CA TRP A 352 27.11 6.98 -6.15
C TRP A 352 26.31 5.76 -5.70
N GLY A 353 26.73 5.09 -4.62
CA GLY A 353 25.93 4.00 -4.04
C GLY A 353 24.52 4.49 -3.72
N ASP A 354 23.53 3.63 -3.90
CA ASP A 354 22.20 3.92 -3.39
C ASP A 354 22.26 3.98 -1.85
N PRO A 355 21.63 4.96 -1.20
CA PRO A 355 21.58 4.99 0.26
C PRO A 355 20.89 3.73 0.78
N GLU A 356 21.46 3.07 1.80
CA GLU A 356 20.89 1.82 2.34
C GLU A 356 19.51 2.04 2.98
N PRO A 357 18.65 1.00 3.01
CA PRO A 357 17.38 1.05 3.70
C PRO A 357 17.54 1.25 5.22
N VAL A 358 16.54 1.91 5.80
CA VAL A 358 16.46 2.10 7.26
C VAL A 358 15.47 1.10 7.84
N TYR A 359 15.96 0.16 8.63
CA TYR A 359 15.16 -0.84 9.34
C TYR A 359 14.59 -0.29 10.64
N TYR A 360 13.31 -0.54 10.87
CA TYR A 360 12.65 -0.19 12.12
C TYR A 360 11.91 -1.39 12.70
N ASN A 361 11.91 -1.48 14.03
CA ASN A 361 10.79 -2.06 14.75
C ASN A 361 9.66 -1.05 14.82
N SER A 362 8.43 -1.48 15.11
CA SER A 362 7.35 -0.51 15.15
C SER A 362 6.23 -0.86 16.11
N VAL A 363 5.54 0.16 16.60
CA VAL A 363 4.39 0.00 17.51
C VAL A 363 3.24 0.89 17.10
N TRP A 364 2.02 0.39 17.26
CA TRP A 364 0.81 1.18 17.08
C TRP A 364 0.31 1.74 18.41
N GLN A 365 0.18 3.06 18.48
CA GLN A 365 -0.62 3.72 19.52
C GLN A 365 -2.09 3.62 19.17
N ARG A 366 -2.88 3.19 20.17
CA ARG A 366 -4.30 2.83 19.98
C ARG A 366 -5.19 3.87 20.67
N ALA A 367 -6.35 4.14 20.08
CA ALA A 367 -7.35 5.01 20.70
C ALA A 367 -7.88 4.35 22.00
N PRO A 368 -7.74 4.98 23.18
CA PRO A 368 -8.22 4.39 24.43
C PRO A 368 -9.75 4.43 24.55
N VAL A 369 -10.40 5.36 23.84
CA VAL A 369 -11.84 5.58 23.82
C VAL A 369 -12.31 5.86 22.40
N GLY A 370 -13.63 5.81 22.17
CA GLY A 370 -14.24 6.23 20.90
C GLY A 370 -14.48 7.74 20.84
N GLY A 371 -14.44 8.30 19.64
CA GLY A 371 -14.67 9.73 19.40
C GLY A 371 -14.02 10.19 18.09
N ILE A 372 -13.77 11.49 17.96
CA ILE A 372 -13.06 12.06 16.81
C ILE A 372 -11.58 12.20 17.18
N VAL A 373 -10.69 11.57 16.42
CA VAL A 373 -9.24 11.72 16.60
C VAL A 373 -8.77 13.01 15.92
N PHE A 374 -7.93 13.75 16.62
CA PHE A 374 -7.20 14.91 16.12
C PHE A 374 -5.72 14.70 16.39
N SER A 375 -4.90 14.64 15.34
CA SER A 375 -3.45 14.56 15.51
C SER A 375 -2.87 15.91 15.89
N ARG A 376 -1.79 15.89 16.68
CA ARG A 376 -0.92 17.03 17.01
C ARG A 376 0.46 16.91 16.38
N VAL A 377 0.74 15.78 15.74
CA VAL A 377 2.01 15.49 15.08
C VAL A 377 1.79 15.25 13.60
N SER A 378 2.84 15.47 12.82
CA SER A 378 2.85 15.23 11.38
C SER A 378 3.47 13.87 11.04
N LEU A 379 3.06 13.31 9.91
CA LEU A 379 3.70 12.12 9.33
C LEU A 379 5.20 12.42 9.09
N GLY A 380 6.08 11.53 9.54
CA GLY A 380 7.53 11.70 9.47
C GLY A 380 8.17 12.47 10.62
N GLN A 381 7.37 13.05 11.54
CA GLN A 381 7.89 13.75 12.73
C GLN A 381 8.54 12.78 13.71
N ASN A 382 9.65 13.19 14.32
CA ASN A 382 10.25 12.51 15.47
C ASN A 382 9.51 12.89 16.75
N VAL A 383 9.21 11.90 17.59
CA VAL A 383 8.48 12.04 18.85
C VAL A 383 9.23 11.38 19.99
N ARG A 384 9.03 11.86 21.21
CA ARG A 384 9.60 11.27 22.44
C ARG A 384 8.58 10.40 23.16
N GLU A 385 9.06 9.45 23.96
CA GLU A 385 8.23 8.75 24.93
C GLU A 385 7.51 9.74 25.86
N GLY A 386 6.22 9.51 26.11
CA GLY A 386 5.34 10.38 26.89
C GLY A 386 4.80 11.59 26.12
N GLU A 387 5.29 11.87 24.91
CA GLU A 387 4.81 12.99 24.09
C GLU A 387 3.35 12.78 23.66
N VAL A 388 2.56 13.86 23.65
CA VAL A 388 1.15 13.82 23.23
C VAL A 388 1.06 13.83 21.71
N LEU A 389 0.70 12.70 21.13
CA LEU A 389 0.54 12.53 19.68
C LEU A 389 -0.75 13.16 19.16
N GLY A 390 -1.79 13.17 19.99
CA GLY A 390 -3.10 13.67 19.60
C GLY A 390 -4.14 13.52 20.70
N THR A 391 -5.40 13.75 20.34
CA THR A 391 -6.53 13.63 21.26
C THR A 391 -7.71 12.95 20.58
N VAL A 392 -8.42 12.09 21.31
CA VAL A 392 -9.76 11.63 20.94
C VAL A 392 -10.77 12.49 21.69
N THR A 393 -11.63 13.19 20.95
CA THR A 393 -12.66 14.08 21.49
C THR A 393 -14.03 13.43 21.33
N ASN A 394 -14.78 13.32 22.43
CA ASN A 394 -16.19 12.95 22.35
C ASN A 394 -16.99 14.13 21.76
N PRO A 395 -17.69 13.96 20.61
CA PRO A 395 -18.35 15.07 19.92
C PRO A 395 -19.58 15.62 20.65
N ILE A 396 -20.11 14.89 21.65
CA ILE A 396 -21.30 15.29 22.42
C ILE A 396 -20.91 15.94 23.74
N THR A 397 -19.98 15.32 24.49
CA THR A 397 -19.61 15.79 25.84
C THR A 397 -18.39 16.70 25.86
N ASN A 398 -17.67 16.83 24.74
CA ASN A 398 -16.39 17.54 24.62
C ASN A 398 -15.28 17.00 25.56
N VAL A 399 -15.47 15.82 26.16
CA VAL A 399 -14.41 15.13 26.90
C VAL A 399 -13.29 14.77 25.94
N ARG A 400 -12.05 15.14 26.29
CA ARG A 400 -10.84 14.90 25.48
C ARG A 400 -9.92 13.93 26.19
N THR A 401 -9.57 12.85 25.50
CA THR A 401 -8.60 11.86 26.00
C THR A 401 -7.33 11.94 25.17
N ARG A 402 -6.18 12.08 25.81
CA ARG A 402 -4.88 12.17 25.13
C ARG A 402 -4.44 10.80 24.60
N ILE A 403 -3.82 10.80 23.44
CA ILE A 403 -3.02 9.69 22.91
C ILE A 403 -1.56 10.09 23.14
N VAL A 404 -0.81 9.26 23.84
CA VAL A 404 0.61 9.50 24.18
C VAL A 404 1.49 8.48 23.48
N SER A 405 2.69 8.87 23.09
CA SER A 405 3.67 7.92 22.57
C SER A 405 4.22 7.08 23.71
N SER A 406 4.23 5.76 23.55
CA SER A 406 4.88 4.85 24.49
C SER A 406 6.38 4.66 24.20
N HIS A 407 6.92 5.26 23.13
CA HIS A 407 8.33 5.15 22.75
C HIS A 407 8.83 6.42 22.06
N THR A 408 10.14 6.66 22.14
CA THR A 408 10.84 7.62 21.27
C THR A 408 11.03 7.01 19.89
N GLY A 409 10.74 7.76 18.83
CA GLY A 409 10.85 7.25 17.47
C GLY A 409 10.29 8.21 16.42
N ARG A 410 10.02 7.69 15.23
CA ARG A 410 9.50 8.47 14.09
C ARG A 410 8.09 8.02 13.75
N VAL A 411 7.18 8.97 13.49
CA VAL A 411 5.82 8.65 13.02
C VAL A 411 5.90 8.17 11.56
N ILE A 412 5.77 6.86 11.35
CA ILE A 412 5.85 6.23 10.01
C ILE A 412 4.48 5.97 9.39
N GLY A 413 3.41 6.12 10.17
CA GLY A 413 2.03 6.07 9.72
C GLY A 413 1.09 6.68 10.75
N MET A 414 -0.06 7.19 10.33
CA MET A 414 -1.02 7.80 11.25
C MET A 414 -2.44 7.87 10.68
N ALA A 415 -3.42 7.89 11.56
CA ALA A 415 -4.80 8.23 11.25
C ALA A 415 -4.93 9.72 10.94
N LEU A 416 -5.60 10.02 9.83
CA LEU A 416 -6.12 11.34 9.56
C LEU A 416 -7.29 11.63 10.52
N ASN A 417 -7.69 12.90 10.62
CA ASN A 417 -8.77 13.32 11.50
C ASN A 417 -10.09 12.62 11.10
N GLN A 418 -10.58 11.73 11.95
CA GLN A 418 -11.73 10.86 11.66
C GLN A 418 -12.42 10.37 12.92
N VAL A 419 -13.59 9.76 12.78
CA VAL A 419 -14.25 9.03 13.88
C VAL A 419 -13.54 7.69 14.09
N VAL A 420 -13.22 7.37 15.33
CA VAL A 420 -12.52 6.14 15.73
C VAL A 420 -13.27 5.42 16.84
N GLN A 421 -13.13 4.10 16.87
CA GLN A 421 -13.59 3.24 17.96
C GLN A 421 -12.46 3.00 18.98
N PRO A 422 -12.78 2.58 20.23
CA PRO A 422 -11.76 2.09 21.16
C PRO A 422 -10.90 1.00 20.49
N GLY A 423 -9.59 1.06 20.68
CA GLY A 423 -8.63 0.12 20.07
C GLY A 423 -8.27 0.41 18.61
N PHE A 424 -8.81 1.47 17.99
CA PHE A 424 -8.40 1.86 16.63
C PHE A 424 -6.92 2.25 16.60
N ALA A 425 -6.20 1.81 15.57
CA ALA A 425 -4.78 2.12 15.39
C ALA A 425 -4.61 3.57 14.90
N THR A 426 -4.00 4.44 15.71
CA THR A 426 -3.94 5.89 15.45
C THR A 426 -2.59 6.38 14.96
N HIS A 427 -1.49 6.02 15.61
CA HIS A 427 -0.15 6.44 15.21
C HIS A 427 0.77 5.24 15.20
N HIS A 428 1.53 5.06 14.12
CA HIS A 428 2.51 4.01 13.95
C HIS A 428 3.88 4.62 14.15
N ILE A 429 4.56 4.22 15.21
CA ILE A 429 5.87 4.75 15.57
C ILE A 429 6.91 3.71 15.14
N GLY A 430 7.81 4.11 14.25
CA GLY A 430 9.05 3.40 13.96
C GLY A 430 10.05 3.68 15.07
N ILE A 431 10.60 2.61 15.64
CA ILE A 431 11.58 2.59 16.72
C ILE A 431 12.84 1.92 16.16
N ALA A 432 14.02 2.42 16.54
CA ALA A 432 15.28 1.77 16.17
C ALA A 432 15.23 0.28 16.53
N ALA A 433 15.63 -0.58 15.59
CA ALA A 433 15.63 -2.02 15.82
C ALA A 433 16.69 -2.37 16.89
N PRO A 434 16.35 -3.12 17.96
CA PRO A 434 17.34 -3.69 18.87
C PRO A 434 18.22 -4.70 18.14
N ARG A 435 19.49 -4.81 18.54
CA ARG A 435 20.42 -5.83 18.03
C ARG A 435 19.81 -7.24 18.15
N GLY A 436 19.86 -8.02 17.08
CA GLY A 436 19.43 -9.43 17.03
C GLY A 436 18.04 -9.72 16.44
N GLN A 437 17.22 -8.72 16.12
CA GLN A 437 15.91 -8.93 15.44
C GLN A 437 15.93 -8.64 13.94
N VAL A 438 16.98 -7.99 13.48
CA VAL A 438 17.34 -7.77 12.09
C VAL A 438 18.76 -8.34 11.93
N PRO A 439 19.12 -8.97 10.80
CA PRO A 439 20.49 -9.45 10.58
C PRO A 439 21.53 -8.42 11.05
N GLU A 440 22.52 -8.85 11.85
CA GLU A 440 23.46 -7.93 12.53
C GLU A 440 24.15 -6.97 11.55
N GLU A 441 24.47 -7.45 10.35
CA GLU A 441 25.04 -6.67 9.24
C GLU A 441 24.21 -5.40 8.94
N LEU A 442 22.88 -5.48 9.00
CA LEU A 442 21.98 -4.37 8.70
C LEU A 442 21.86 -3.36 9.85
N VAL A 443 22.12 -3.80 11.09
CA VAL A 443 22.10 -2.92 12.27
C VAL A 443 23.37 -2.09 12.33
N ASP A 444 24.52 -2.71 12.05
CA ASP A 444 25.83 -2.04 12.01
C ASP A 444 25.87 -0.96 10.90
N GLU A 445 25.25 -1.22 9.75
CA GLU A 445 25.09 -0.24 8.66
C GLU A 445 24.26 0.98 9.09
N GLN A 446 23.20 0.79 9.87
CA GLN A 446 22.37 1.89 10.39
C GLN A 446 23.08 2.74 11.45
N GLU A 447 23.81 2.10 12.37
CA GLU A 447 24.55 2.81 13.41
C GLU A 447 25.64 3.70 12.79
N ALA A 448 26.40 3.17 11.81
CA ALA A 448 27.41 3.95 11.08
C ALA A 448 26.80 5.18 10.37
N GLN A 449 25.64 5.03 9.72
CA GLN A 449 24.96 6.16 9.07
C GLN A 449 24.42 7.20 10.06
N THR A 450 23.92 6.74 11.20
CA THR A 450 23.43 7.64 12.25
C THR A 450 24.59 8.48 12.77
N GLU A 451 25.75 7.89 13.03
CA GLU A 451 26.98 8.59 13.46
C GLU A 451 27.49 9.59 12.39
N LEU A 452 27.48 9.23 11.10
CA LEU A 452 27.80 10.13 9.99
C LEU A 452 26.81 11.31 9.85
N SER A 453 25.52 11.08 10.15
CA SER A 453 24.49 12.14 10.12
C SER A 453 24.60 13.08 11.32
N THR A 454 24.99 12.57 12.50
CA THR A 454 25.18 13.38 13.71
C THR A 454 26.43 14.24 13.64
N THR A 455 27.49 13.77 12.98
CA THR A 455 28.74 14.53 12.78
C THR A 455 28.63 15.61 11.69
N SER A 456 27.65 15.51 10.78
CA SER A 456 27.36 16.53 9.75
C SER A 456 26.28 17.54 10.17
N GLY A 457 25.59 17.32 11.29
CA GLY A 457 24.52 18.18 11.81
C GLY A 457 24.98 19.37 12.67
N ASP A 458 26.24 19.44 13.10
CA ASP A 458 26.75 20.48 14.02
C ASP A 458 27.21 21.78 13.33
N ALA A 459 26.99 21.94 12.02
CA ALA A 459 27.40 23.14 11.26
C ALA A 459 26.24 24.10 10.92
N ALA A 460 25.14 24.08 11.66
CA ALA A 460 24.07 25.07 11.54
C ALA A 460 23.62 25.58 12.91
N SER A 461 24.40 26.48 13.50
CA SER A 461 24.01 27.24 14.68
C SER A 461 22.93 28.28 14.34
N SER A 462 21.90 28.31 15.19
CA SER A 462 20.81 29.29 15.32
C SER A 462 21.23 30.76 15.13
N PRO A 463 20.35 31.65 14.61
CA PRO A 463 20.59 33.08 14.71
C PRO A 463 20.24 33.58 16.12
N GLU A 464 21.24 34.02 16.86
CA GLU A 464 21.06 34.85 18.05
C GLU A 464 20.50 36.22 17.66
N ALA A 465 19.48 36.67 18.38
CA ALA A 465 19.02 38.05 18.36
C ALA A 465 20.01 38.90 19.16
N THR A 466 20.65 39.87 18.51
CA THR A 466 21.39 40.94 19.18
C THR A 466 20.82 42.29 18.80
N GLU A 467 20.18 42.95 19.78
CA GLU A 467 20.10 44.40 19.86
C GLU A 467 21.52 44.96 19.97
N ASN A 468 21.87 45.94 19.14
CA ASN A 468 22.60 47.12 19.59
C ASN A 468 22.53 48.21 18.52
N GLY A 469 22.10 49.40 18.97
CA GLY A 469 21.97 50.59 18.16
C GLY A 469 23.31 51.19 17.77
N ASN A 470 23.27 52.00 16.71
CA ASN A 470 24.29 53.00 16.47
C ASN A 470 23.63 54.29 15.98
N HIS A 471 23.76 55.33 16.81
CA HIS A 471 23.58 56.73 16.49
C HIS A 471 24.51 57.15 15.35
N ILE A 472 24.02 57.89 14.35
CA ILE A 472 24.74 59.02 13.72
C ILE A 472 23.74 60.15 13.41
N GLU A 473 24.21 61.37 13.65
CA GLU A 473 23.56 62.67 13.78
C GLU A 473 22.91 63.26 12.52
N LEU A 474 21.99 64.20 12.82
CA LEU A 474 21.35 65.18 11.95
C LEU A 474 22.31 66.29 11.50
N SER A 475 22.16 66.76 10.27
CA SER A 475 22.46 68.15 9.91
C SER A 475 21.39 68.70 8.96
N ALA A 476 21.06 69.97 9.19
CA ALA A 476 19.87 70.70 8.77
C ALA A 476 19.97 71.36 7.37
N ASP A 477 18.92 72.13 7.05
CA ASP A 477 18.79 73.20 6.05
C ASP A 477 18.36 72.70 4.64
N ASP A 478 17.46 73.31 3.87
CA ASP A 478 16.54 74.45 4.01
C ASP A 478 15.62 74.46 2.75
N GLU A 479 14.45 75.10 2.88
CA GLU A 479 13.56 75.71 1.87
C GLU A 479 13.18 75.09 0.49
N SER A 480 11.88 75.27 0.21
CA SER A 480 11.22 75.62 -1.08
C SER A 480 11.06 74.50 -2.13
N ASP A 481 10.02 74.39 -2.94
CA ASP A 481 8.66 74.95 -3.11
C ASP A 481 8.10 74.16 -4.33
N GLU A 482 6.80 74.26 -4.56
CA GLU A 482 6.06 73.97 -5.80
C GLU A 482 5.48 72.56 -6.04
N GLY A 483 4.14 72.52 -6.02
CA GLY A 483 3.36 71.98 -7.15
C GLY A 483 2.70 70.62 -6.98
N GLY A 484 1.43 70.59 -6.55
CA GLY A 484 0.53 69.42 -6.71
C GLY A 484 0.00 69.26 -8.16
N PRO A 485 -1.18 68.66 -8.39
CA PRO A 485 -1.76 67.43 -7.84
C PRO A 485 -2.38 66.52 -8.96
N LEU A 486 -3.16 65.50 -8.55
CA LEU A 486 -4.19 64.73 -9.31
C LEU A 486 -3.66 63.63 -10.26
N ALA A 487 -4.34 62.54 -10.58
CA ALA A 487 -5.50 61.77 -10.08
C ALA A 487 -5.57 60.50 -10.97
N ASP A 488 -6.23 59.45 -10.46
CA ASP A 488 -6.91 58.33 -11.14
C ASP A 488 -6.43 57.81 -12.52
N ASP A 489 -6.05 56.53 -12.55
CA ASP A 489 -6.73 55.47 -13.33
C ASP A 489 -6.42 54.07 -12.77
#